data_AF-A0A0E9ZTZ2-F1
#
_entry.id   AF-A0A0E9ZTZ2-F1
#
_cell.length_a   1.000
_cell.length_b   1.000
_cell.length_c   1.000
_cell.angle_alpha   90.00
_cell.angle_beta   90.00
_cell.angle_gamma   90.00
#
_symmetry.space_group_name_H-M   'P 1'
#
loop_
_entity.id
_entity.type
_entity.pdbx_description
1 polymer ?
#
loop_
_entity_poly.entity_id
_entity_poly.type
_entity_poly.pdbx_seq_one_letter_code
_entity_poly.pdbx_strand_id
1 'polypeptide(L)'
;MRIRGDVFWDWADPTLHHRTHDETLSDGTFIDVQVRLSRTGNTQMFIGIYAASGMPLHEEAFDSRPGESMTRALVWGVGRARRIATEGVPAADRLAASK
;
A
#
# COMPACT_ATOMS: atom_id res chain seq x y z
N MET A 1 0.11 16.26 -7.40
CA MET A 1 1.15 15.30 -7.82
C MET A 1 1.60 14.54 -6.58
N ARG A 2 1.74 13.20 -6.62
CA ARG A 2 2.20 12.40 -5.47
C ARG A 2 3.71 12.23 -5.58
N ILE A 3 4.43 12.36 -4.47
CA ILE A 3 5.87 12.10 -4.38
C ILE A 3 6.00 10.66 -3.89
N ARG A 4 6.19 9.73 -4.82
CA ARG A 4 6.35 8.30 -4.53
C ARG A 4 7.73 8.05 -3.92
N GLY A 5 7.78 7.29 -2.84
CA GLY A 5 9.03 6.88 -2.20
C GLY A 5 9.63 5.62 -2.83
N ASP A 6 10.75 5.18 -2.27
CA ASP A 6 11.51 4.03 -2.79
C ASP A 6 10.71 2.73 -2.70
N VAL A 7 9.88 2.56 -1.66
CA VAL A 7 9.01 1.38 -1.50
C VAL A 7 8.07 1.21 -2.69
N PHE A 8 7.50 2.31 -3.19
CA PHE A 8 6.70 2.26 -4.40
C PHE A 8 7.54 1.87 -5.62
N TRP A 9 8.71 2.47 -5.81
CA TRP A 9 9.53 2.25 -6.99
C TRP A 9 10.15 0.86 -7.04
N ASP A 10 10.57 0.31 -5.90
CA ASP A 10 11.06 -1.05 -5.76
C ASP A 10 9.94 -2.07 -6.01
N TRP A 11 8.72 -1.77 -5.56
CA TRP A 11 7.57 -2.61 -5.82
C TRP A 11 7.10 -2.49 -7.27
N ALA A 12 7.05 -1.31 -7.87
CA ALA A 12 6.38 -1.08 -9.16
C ALA A 12 6.97 -1.94 -10.30
N ASP A 13 6.10 -2.65 -11.03
CA ASP A 13 6.42 -3.34 -12.27
C ASP A 13 5.32 -3.00 -13.28
N PRO A 14 5.59 -2.09 -14.25
CA PRO A 14 4.58 -1.64 -15.20
C PRO A 14 4.17 -2.72 -16.21
N THR A 15 4.88 -3.85 -16.26
CA THR A 15 4.55 -4.97 -17.15
C THR A 15 3.51 -5.91 -16.55
N LEU A 16 3.19 -5.75 -15.26
CA LEU A 16 2.22 -6.59 -14.55
C LEU A 16 0.88 -5.85 -14.38
N HIS A 17 -0.21 -6.55 -14.69
CA HIS A 17 -1.55 -6.04 -14.41
C HIS A 17 -1.76 -5.91 -12.90
N HIS A 18 -2.20 -4.73 -12.47
CA HIS A 18 -2.60 -4.46 -11.11
C HIS A 18 -4.04 -3.96 -11.04
N ARG A 19 -4.65 -4.11 -9.87
CA ARG A 19 -5.92 -3.47 -9.50
C ARG A 19 -5.64 -2.46 -8.41
N THR A 20 -6.30 -1.33 -8.47
CA THR A 20 -6.07 -0.21 -7.57
C THR A 20 -7.35 0.15 -6.83
N HIS A 21 -7.18 0.60 -5.58
CA HIS A 21 -8.15 1.36 -4.84
C HIS A 21 -7.53 2.69 -4.43
N ASP A 22 -8.14 3.77 -4.89
CA ASP A 22 -7.76 5.14 -4.57
C ASP A 22 -8.86 5.77 -3.71
N GLU A 23 -8.49 6.42 -2.62
CA GLU A 23 -9.42 7.10 -1.72
C GLU A 23 -8.79 8.42 -1.24
N THR A 24 -9.60 9.48 -1.14
CA THR A 24 -9.18 10.76 -0.53
C THR A 24 -10.06 11.02 0.68
N LEU A 25 -9.44 11.19 1.84
CA LEU A 25 -10.11 11.48 3.11
C LEU A 25 -10.47 12.96 3.22
N SER A 26 -11.29 13.32 4.20
CA SER A 26 -11.79 14.70 4.39
C SER A 26 -10.71 15.72 4.73
N ASP A 27 -9.57 15.29 5.26
CA ASP A 27 -8.38 16.11 5.54
C ASP A 27 -7.44 16.27 4.33
N GLY A 28 -7.79 15.65 3.20
CA GLY A 28 -6.97 15.61 1.98
C GLY A 28 -5.90 14.53 1.98
N THR A 29 -5.81 13.69 3.02
CA THR A 29 -4.97 12.49 3.01
C THR A 29 -5.42 11.55 1.90
N PHE A 30 -4.47 11.07 1.09
CA PHE A 30 -4.71 10.21 -0.05
C PHE A 30 -4.22 8.79 0.23
N ILE A 31 -5.07 7.81 -0.03
CA ILE A 31 -4.78 6.37 0.06
C ILE A 31 -4.68 5.81 -1.36
N ASP A 32 -3.61 5.07 -1.63
CA ASP A 32 -3.40 4.26 -2.83
C ASP A 32 -3.11 2.82 -2.40
N VAL A 33 -4.00 1.89 -2.69
CA VAL A 33 -3.77 0.46 -2.45
C VAL A 33 -3.77 -0.25 -3.78
N GLN A 34 -2.68 -0.94 -4.10
CA GLN A 34 -2.54 -1.68 -5.33
C GLN A 34 -2.27 -3.15 -5.04
N VAL A 35 -2.88 -4.03 -5.83
CA VAL A 35 -2.64 -5.47 -5.77
C VAL A 35 -2.32 -5.99 -7.16
N ARG A 36 -1.46 -6.99 -7.24
CA ARG A 36 -1.12 -7.70 -8.48
C ARG A 36 -0.78 -9.15 -8.20
N LEU A 37 -0.61 -9.93 -9.26
CA LEU A 37 0.09 -11.20 -9.18
C LEU A 37 1.55 -10.99 -9.59
N SER A 38 2.47 -11.64 -8.89
CA SER A 38 3.85 -11.79 -9.36
C SER A 38 3.89 -12.66 -10.62
N ARG A 39 5.05 -12.73 -11.29
CA ARG A 39 5.30 -13.64 -12.42
C ARG A 39 5.11 -15.12 -12.06
N THR A 40 5.23 -15.46 -10.78
CA THR A 40 5.02 -16.81 -10.24
C THR A 40 3.61 -17.03 -9.68
N GLY A 41 2.73 -16.03 -9.77
CA GLY A 41 1.33 -16.12 -9.32
C GLY A 41 1.11 -15.79 -7.84
N ASN A 42 2.10 -15.27 -7.12
CA ASN A 42 1.91 -14.81 -5.74
C ASN A 42 1.13 -13.49 -5.72
N THR A 43 0.13 -13.38 -4.85
CA THR A 43 -0.54 -12.10 -4.61
C THR A 43 0.42 -11.15 -3.91
N GLN A 44 0.71 -10.03 -4.58
CA GLN A 44 1.52 -8.92 -4.08
C GLN A 44 0.63 -7.71 -3.85
N MET A 45 1.08 -6.82 -2.97
CA MET A 45 0.32 -5.62 -2.61
C MET A 45 1.25 -4.47 -2.26
N PHE A 46 0.80 -3.26 -2.55
CA PHE A 46 1.38 -2.01 -2.12
C PHE A 46 0.30 -1.18 -1.42
N ILE A 47 0.70 -0.47 -0.36
CA ILE A 47 -0.10 0.50 0.36
C ILE A 47 0.70 1.80 0.43
N GLY A 48 0.14 2.87 -0.13
CA GLY A 48 0.67 4.23 -0.04
C GLY A 48 -0.34 5.16 0.62
N ILE A 49 0.13 5.98 1.55
CA ILE A 49 -0.62 7.02 2.23
C ILE A 49 0.15 8.31 2.07
N TYR A 50 -0.51 9.34 1.53
CA TYR A 50 0.11 10.60 1.19
C TYR A 50 -0.65 11.75 1.82
N ALA A 51 0.07 12.76 2.30
CA ALA A 51 -0.53 14.00 2.76
C ALA A 51 -1.20 14.72 1.58
N ALA A 52 -2.05 15.72 1.88
CA ALA A 52 -2.65 16.59 0.87
C ALA A 52 -1.60 17.29 -0.04
N SER A 53 -0.38 17.50 0.47
CA SER A 53 0.75 18.03 -0.29
C SER A 53 1.35 17.03 -1.30
N GLY A 54 0.94 15.76 -1.25
CA GLY A 54 1.51 14.67 -2.03
C GLY A 54 2.73 14.01 -1.39
N MET A 55 3.21 14.50 -0.24
CA MET A 55 4.30 13.87 0.51
C MET A 55 3.90 12.49 1.04
N PRO A 56 4.79 11.48 1.00
CA PRO A 56 4.50 10.17 1.58
C PRO A 56 4.46 10.29 3.10
N LEU A 57 3.33 9.88 3.69
CA LEU A 57 3.17 9.69 5.13
C LEU A 57 3.54 8.26 5.52
N HIS A 58 3.20 7.29 4.67
CA HIS A 58 3.54 5.89 4.85
C HIS A 58 3.50 5.16 3.51
N GLU A 59 4.48 4.29 3.28
CA GLU A 59 4.47 3.33 2.17
C GLU A 59 4.87 1.95 2.72
N GLU A 60 4.21 0.91 2.25
CA GLU A 60 4.47 -0.48 2.62
C GLU A 60 4.17 -1.38 1.42
N ALA A 61 5.01 -2.40 1.22
CA ALA A 61 4.82 -3.40 0.18
C ALA A 61 4.90 -4.82 0.75
N PHE A 62 4.13 -5.72 0.17
CA PHE A 62 4.12 -7.14 0.49
C PHE A 62 4.39 -7.96 -0.77
N ASP A 63 5.51 -8.69 -0.79
CA ASP A 63 5.89 -9.57 -1.89
C ASP A 63 5.09 -10.88 -1.95
N SER A 64 4.37 -11.20 -0.88
CA SER A 64 3.50 -12.35 -0.82
C SER A 64 2.38 -12.18 0.21
N ARG A 65 1.16 -12.52 -0.21
CA ARG A 65 -0.03 -12.69 0.63
C ARG A 65 -0.55 -14.13 0.46
N PRO A 66 0.08 -15.13 1.12
CA PRO A 66 -0.21 -16.54 0.88
C PRO A 66 -1.67 -16.89 1.14
N GLY A 67 -2.29 -17.62 0.21
CA GLY A 67 -3.70 -18.05 0.34
C GLY A 67 -4.73 -16.94 0.11
N GLU A 68 -4.31 -15.73 -0.24
CA GLU A 68 -5.21 -14.62 -0.54
C GLU A 68 -5.33 -14.39 -2.05
N SER A 69 -6.57 -14.19 -2.53
CA SER A 69 -6.80 -13.65 -3.86
C SER A 69 -6.50 -12.15 -3.90
N MET A 70 -6.27 -11.58 -5.10
CA MET A 70 -6.11 -10.13 -5.26
C MET A 70 -7.26 -9.34 -4.62
N THR A 71 -8.51 -9.78 -4.76
CA THR A 71 -9.66 -9.10 -4.16
C THR A 71 -9.59 -9.11 -2.63
N ARG A 72 -9.22 -10.25 -2.03
CA ARG A 72 -9.11 -10.36 -0.57
C ARG A 72 -7.98 -9.48 -0.04
N ALA A 73 -6.83 -9.51 -0.70
CA ALA A 73 -5.69 -8.65 -0.37
C ALA A 73 -6.06 -7.16 -0.51
N LEU A 74 -6.80 -6.77 -1.56
CA LEU A 74 -7.21 -5.38 -1.76
C LEU A 74 -8.11 -4.89 -0.63
N VAL A 75 -9.13 -5.67 -0.25
CA VAL A 75 -10.04 -5.32 0.85
C VAL A 75 -9.27 -5.19 2.18
N TRP A 76 -8.35 -6.11 2.45
CA TRP A 76 -7.50 -6.03 3.64
C TRP A 76 -6.59 -4.79 3.61
N GLY A 77 -5.96 -4.51 2.47
CA GLY A 77 -5.05 -3.38 2.29
C GLY A 77 -5.76 -2.04 2.48
N VAL A 78 -6.98 -1.89 1.96
CA VAL A 78 -7.82 -0.70 2.20
C VAL A 78 -8.13 -0.52 3.69
N GLY A 79 -8.50 -1.60 4.38
CA GLY A 79 -8.75 -1.56 5.81
C GLY A 79 -7.51 -1.15 6.62
N ARG A 80 -6.34 -1.64 6.24
CA ARG A 80 -5.06 -1.26 6.86
C ARG A 80 -4.68 0.20 6.56
N ALA A 81 -4.81 0.63 5.31
CA ALA A 81 -4.49 1.99 4.92
C ALA A 81 -5.33 3.02 5.68
N ARG A 82 -6.65 2.80 5.80
CA ARG A 82 -7.56 3.64 6.59
C ARG A 82 -7.18 3.70 8.06
N ARG A 83 -6.82 2.56 8.64
CA ARG A 83 -6.35 2.50 10.04
C ARG A 83 -5.09 3.34 10.23
N ILE A 84 -4.09 3.18 9.36
CA ILE A 84 -2.84 3.95 9.46
C ILE A 84 -3.08 5.44 9.23
N ALA A 85 -3.96 5.81 8.30
CA ALA A 85 -4.32 7.20 8.05
C ALA A 85 -5.02 7.87 9.25
N THR A 86 -5.79 7.11 10.03
CA THR A 86 -6.57 7.65 11.16
C THR A 86 -5.85 7.55 12.50
N GLU A 87 -5.15 6.44 12.73
CA GLU A 87 -4.55 6.09 14.04
C GLU A 87 -3.02 6.19 14.02
N GLY A 88 -2.40 6.35 12.85
CA GLY A 88 -0.96 6.27 12.64
C GLY A 88 -0.45 4.81 12.56
N VAL A 89 0.85 4.67 12.27
CA VAL A 89 1.48 3.34 12.16
C VAL A 89 1.48 2.63 13.53
N PRO A 90 0.96 1.39 13.62
CA PRO A 90 0.99 0.61 14.87
C PRO A 90 2.40 0.44 15.43
N ALA A 91 2.56 0.44 16.75
CA ALA A 91 3.86 0.32 17.40
C ALA A 91 4.61 -1.00 17.05
N ALA A 92 3.87 -2.08 16.80
CA ALA A 92 4.43 -3.37 16.38
C ALA A 92 5.14 -3.29 15.01
N ASP A 93 4.63 -2.45 14.10
CA ASP A 93 5.16 -2.32 12.74
C ASP A 93 6.41 -1.42 12.71
N ARG A 94 6.58 -0.52 13.70
CA ARG A 94 7.79 0.31 13.86
C ARG A 94 9.04 -0.51 14.20
N LEU A 95 8.87 -1.67 14.85
CA LEU A 95 9.97 -2.57 15.19
C LEU A 95 10.43 -3.42 13.99
N ALA A 96 9.52 -3.68 13.04
CA ALA A 96 9.84 -4.43 11.82
C ALA A 96 10.66 -3.59 10.82
N ALA A 97 10.47 -2.27 10.80
CA ALA A 97 11.21 -1.33 9.94
C ALA A 97 12.63 -0.98 10.44
N SER A 98 13.07 -1.52 11.59
CA SER A 98 14.42 -1.29 12.15
C SER A 98 15.42 -2.42 11.86
N LYS A 99 15.16 -3.27 10.86
CA LYS A 99 16.04 -4.38 10.47
C LYS A 99 16.43 -4.34 9.01
#